data_AF-A0A836XAV1-F1
#
_entry.id   AF-A0A836XAV1-F1
#
_cell.length_a   1.000
_cell.length_b   1.000
_cell.length_c   1.000
_cell.angle_alpha   90.00
_cell.angle_beta   90.00
_cell.angle_gamma   90.00
#
_symmetry.space_group_name_H-M   'P 1'
#
loop_
_entity.id
_entity.type
_entity.pdbx_description
1 polymer ?
#
loop_
_entity_poly.entity_id
_entity_poly.type
_entity_poly.pdbx_seq_one_letter_code
_entity_poly.pdbx_strand_id
1 'polypeptide(L)' 'MGRVKGLGRRLLRDAVTIAGPQAWTITLSGNEVALSLYRSEGLIVTRTFDSDNAGYPCTVSRRQRQAPG' A
#
# COMPACT_ATOMS: atom_id res chain seq x y z
N MET A 1 14.07 -15.13 11.73
CA MET A 1 14.30 -13.71 11.37
C MET A 1 13.12 -12.88 11.88
N GLY A 2 13.31 -11.98 12.83
CA GLY A 2 12.22 -11.19 13.43
C GLY A 2 11.88 -9.94 12.62
N ARG A 3 10.62 -9.50 12.64
CA ARG A 3 10.23 -8.20 12.06
C ARG A 3 10.80 -7.07 12.93
N VAL A 4 11.55 -6.15 12.32
CA VAL A 4 11.93 -4.90 12.99
C VAL A 4 10.68 -4.04 13.13
N LYS A 5 10.19 -3.87 14.37
CA LYS A 5 8.98 -3.09 14.65
C LYS A 5 9.17 -1.65 14.17
N GLY A 6 8.19 -1.13 13.43
CA GLY A 6 8.15 0.27 13.01
C GLY A 6 8.99 0.63 11.76
N LEU A 7 9.92 -0.21 11.31
CA LEU A 7 10.77 0.12 10.15
C LEU A 7 9.94 0.31 8.87
N GLY A 8 8.99 -0.59 8.59
CA GLY A 8 8.12 -0.48 7.41
C GLY A 8 7.29 0.81 7.39
N ARG A 9 6.83 1.27 8.56
CA ARG A 9 6.12 2.55 8.70
C ARG A 9 7.03 3.74 8.42
N ARG A 10 8.24 3.73 8.96
CA ARG A 10 9.23 4.79 8.72
C ARG A 10 9.57 4.89 7.23
N LEU A 11 9.91 3.75 6.60
CA LEU A 11 10.23 3.70 5.17
C LEU A 11 9.05 4.17 4.30
N LEU A 12 7.82 3.79 4.65
CA LEU A 12 6.63 4.25 3.93
C LEU A 12 6.45 5.76 4.03
N ARG A 13 6.59 6.35 5.22
CA ARG A 13 6.47 7.80 5.42
C ARG A 13 7.52 8.57 4.63
N ASP A 14 8.76 8.08 4.65
CA ASP A 14 9.87 8.69 3.93
C ASP A 14 9.60 8.60 2.41
N ALA A 15 9.22 7.43 1.91
CA ALA A 15 8.92 7.23 0.49
C ALA A 15 7.77 8.13 0.01
N VAL A 16 6.68 8.25 0.78
CA VAL A 16 5.54 9.08 0.39
C VAL A 16 5.89 10.58 0.47
N THR A 17 6.72 10.98 1.43
CA THR A 17 7.23 12.37 1.52
C THR A 17 8.06 12.72 0.29
N ILE A 18 8.95 11.81 -0.13
CA ILE A 18 9.81 11.99 -1.30
C ILE A 18 9.01 11.99 -2.60
N ALA A 19 8.07 11.03 -2.74
CA ALA A 19 7.27 10.88 -3.94
C ALA A 19 6.19 11.95 -4.11
N GLY A 20 5.77 12.62 -3.03
CA GLY A 20 4.80 13.72 -3.09
C GLY A 20 3.33 13.28 -3.19
N PRO A 21 2.40 14.22 -3.47
CA PRO A 21 0.95 13.97 -3.46
C PRO A 21 0.47 12.89 -4.43
N GLN A 22 1.23 12.64 -5.50
CA GLN A 22 0.95 11.64 -6.51
C GLN A 22 1.35 10.22 -6.09
N ALA A 23 1.94 10.02 -4.91
CA ALA A 23 2.40 8.71 -4.45
C ALA A 23 1.25 7.69 -4.39
N TRP A 24 1.47 6.54 -5.02
CA TRP A 24 0.57 5.40 -4.96
C TRP A 24 1.33 4.08 -4.88
N THR A 25 0.64 3.03 -4.45
CA THR A 25 1.17 1.67 -4.40
C THR A 25 0.11 0.65 -4.82
N ILE A 26 0.53 -0.58 -5.08
CA ILE A 26 -0.34 -1.72 -5.37
C ILE A 26 -0.19 -2.74 -4.22
N THR A 27 -1.28 -3.39 -3.85
CA THR A 27 -1.27 -4.40 -2.80
C THR A 27 -2.25 -5.52 -3.13
N LEU A 28 -1.80 -6.77 -2.98
CA LEU A 28 -2.67 -7.95 -3.04
C LEU A 28 -3.78 -7.84 -1.99
N SER A 29 -5.01 -8.15 -2.38
CA SER A 29 -6.19 -8.02 -1.51
C SER A 29 -6.14 -8.92 -0.27
N GLY A 30 -5.35 -10.00 -0.27
CA GLY A 30 -5.18 -10.88 0.90
C GLY A 30 -4.04 -10.48 1.86
N ASN A 31 -3.29 -9.41 1.58
CA ASN A 31 -2.14 -9.03 2.42
C ASN A 31 -2.53 -8.11 3.58
N GLU A 32 -3.30 -8.64 4.54
CA GLU A 32 -3.91 -7.86 5.63
C GLU A 32 -2.92 -7.00 6.43
N VAL A 33 -1.68 -7.49 6.61
CA VAL A 33 -0.62 -6.74 7.30
C VAL A 33 -0.26 -5.46 6.53
N ALA A 34 -0.06 -5.56 5.22
CA ALA A 34 0.26 -4.40 4.38
C ALA A 34 -0.96 -3.47 4.26
N LEU A 35 -2.16 -4.02 4.10
CA LEU A 35 -3.40 -3.23 4.02
C LEU A 35 -3.60 -2.40 5.30
N SER A 36 -3.39 -3.01 6.47
CA SER A 36 -3.48 -2.33 7.77
C SER A 36 -2.42 -1.22 7.91
N LEU A 37 -1.17 -1.48 7.49
CA LEU A 37 -0.13 -0.46 7.46
C LEU A 37 -0.52 0.73 6.57
N TYR A 38 -0.87 0.48 5.32
CA TYR A 38 -1.22 1.54 4.37
C TYR A 38 -2.43 2.35 4.83
N ARG A 39 -3.47 1.67 5.36
CA ARG A 39 -4.64 2.36 5.94
C ARG A 39 -4.25 3.24 7.12
N SER A 40 -3.36 2.77 8.00
CA SER A 40 -2.90 3.56 9.15
C SER A 40 -2.10 4.82 8.77
N GLU A 41 -1.57 4.87 7.55
CA GLU A 41 -0.85 6.03 6.99
C GLU A 41 -1.72 6.88 6.05
N GLY A 42 -3.04 6.65 6.03
CA GLY A 42 -4.01 7.45 5.27
C GLY A 42 -4.10 7.12 3.78
N LEU A 43 -3.58 5.97 3.35
CA LEU A 43 -3.77 5.50 1.98
C LEU A 43 -5.12 4.80 1.84
N ILE A 44 -5.92 5.27 0.90
CA ILE A 44 -7.24 4.74 0.55
C ILE A 44 -7.18 3.93 -0.74
N VAL A 45 -8.13 3.01 -0.94
CA VAL A 45 -8.28 2.28 -2.20
C VAL A 45 -8.85 3.22 -3.26
N THR A 46 -8.24 3.26 -4.44
CA THR A 46 -8.76 4.02 -5.58
C THR A 46 -9.20 3.16 -6.74
N ARG A 47 -8.67 1.93 -6.82
CA ARG A 47 -9.02 0.97 -7.85
C ARG A 47 -8.76 -0.43 -7.33
N THR A 48 -9.66 -1.36 -7.64
CA THR A 48 -9.47 -2.79 -7.45
C THR A 48 -9.61 -3.45 -8.80
N PHE A 49 -8.75 -4.42 -9.11
CA PHE A 49 -8.79 -5.14 -10.37
C PHE A 49 -8.18 -6.53 -10.22
N ASP A 50 -8.63 -7.44 -11.08
CA ASP A 50 -8.03 -8.76 -11.22
C ASP A 50 -6.72 -8.67 -12.02
N SER A 51 -5.77 -9.52 -11.66
CA SER A 51 -4.43 -9.54 -12.19
C SER A 51 -3.87 -10.96 -12.11
N ASP A 52 -2.65 -11.11 -12.62
CA ASP A 52 -1.88 -12.34 -12.56
C ASP A 52 -0.58 -12.06 -11.81
N ASN A 53 -0.26 -12.92 -10.84
CA ASN A 53 1.03 -12.90 -10.18
C ASN A 53 1.69 -14.26 -10.34
N ALA A 54 2.65 -14.35 -11.28
CA ALA A 54 3.39 -15.56 -11.60
C ALA A 54 2.50 -16.75 -12.05
N GLY A 55 1.46 -16.49 -12.84
CA GLY A 55 0.52 -17.49 -13.34
C GLY A 55 -0.65 -17.78 -12.41
N TYR A 56 -0.72 -17.10 -11.26
CA TYR A 56 -1.81 -17.26 -10.30
C TYR A 56 -2.75 -16.05 -10.37
N PRO A 57 -4.05 -16.27 -10.63
CA PRO A 57 -5.03 -15.19 -10.61
C PRO A 57 -5.10 -14.59 -9.21
N CYS A 58 -5.08 -13.27 -9.17
CA CYS A 58 -5.13 -12.53 -7.91
C CYS A 58 -5.92 -11.23 -8.07
N THR A 59 -6.48 -10.73 -6.98
CA THR A 59 -7.07 -9.39 -6.94
C THR A 59 -6.09 -8.45 -6.26
N VAL A 60 -5.87 -7.28 -6.87
CA VAL A 60 -5.00 -6.24 -6.35
C VAL A 60 -5.74 -4.92 -6.20
N SER A 61 -5.30 -4.11 -5.25
CA SER A 61 -5.81 -2.75 -5.03
C SER A 61 -4.71 -1.72 -5.25
N ARG A 62 -4.99 -0.69 -6.06
CA ARG A 62 -4.21 0.55 -6.10
C ARG A 62 -4.63 1.43 -4.93
N ARG A 63 -3.65 1.93 -4.20
CA ARG A 63 -3.84 2.78 -3.02
C ARG A 63 -3.03 4.06 -3.12
N GLN A 64 -3.61 5.19 -2.72
CA GLN A 64 -2.94 6.50 -2.68
C GLN A 64 -3.43 7.29 -1.47
N ARG A 65 -2.73 8.35 -1.07
CA ARG A 65 -3.25 9.23 -0.02
C ARG A 65 -4.58 9.84 -0.44
N GLN A 66 -5.50 9.95 0.49
CA GLN A 66 -6.68 10.78 0.28
C GLN A 66 -6.24 12.21 0.02
N ALA A 67 -6.73 12.83 -1.06
CA ALA A 67 -6.52 14.25 -1.31
C ALA A 67 -7.16 15.05 -0.17
N PRO A 68 -6.54 16.16 0.27
CA PRO A 68 -7.23 17.09 1.16
C PRO A 68 -8.51 17.58 0.46
N GLY A 69 -9.63 17.53 1.19
CA GLY A 69 -10.93 18.00 0.73
C GLY A 69 -11.08 19.51 0.82
#